data_AF-A0A3A9C7C1-F1
#
_entry.id   AF-A0A3A9C7C1-F1
#
_cell.length_a   1.000
_cell.length_b   1.000
_cell.length_c   1.000
_cell.angle_alpha   90.00
_cell.angle_beta   90.00
_cell.angle_gamma   90.00
#
_symmetry.space_group_name_H-M   'P 1'
#
loop_
_entity.id
_entity.type
_entity.pdbx_description
1 polymer ?
#
loop_
_entity_poly.entity_id
_entity_poly.type
_entity_poly.pdbx_seq_one_letter_code
_entity_poly.pdbx_strand_id
1 'polypeptide(L)'
;MKINCIKSRVTALILLTLALVFFAGNSVLASETTSAEKGIIRGNNVEIHAETSSGSVVDGPVIDTLNAGFEVIILETRYSSRNADRNKWYEILYTKNNERKTGWVRYDFVDTSGRGLVAKGQVRYTDMDDVPIYADASNIPGSLVCRLDASYAVTVKEDGVTTGSDQHTYYHVTFTPPKNYGNVSEGFVRFDHLIEKDPFQTDLEKEGFPEDYAQLLQKVHELYPNWKFTPVYVGESSRQAYNWDDVLAAECKTDVNQHYSQTAATGLFAKLKRFGLTLEANMLIEKAEKDGTDTLVEDVTGAGWVSAPKDLIAYYLDPRNFISPDAVNDGTIFQFESLRREEFQTKTGVKKILEGTFMSEKTVEEGKMYADIFMEAGETYGVSPYHLAARVRQEQGVDGTSPLISGKYSGYEGYYNYYNVGAYGKNETEVWENGLEYAKDSDENTLRPWNTRYKALMGGSKFVASKYAKCNDYTPARRYSQDTLYFQKFNVKKNNGKVEASHQYMQNVAAPSSEAKLLKRAHPTSDLKEEELVFKIPVYANMPAQPCPKP
;
A
#
# COMPACT_ATOMS: atom_id res chain seq x y z
N MET A 1 -80.80 29.83 22.88
CA MET A 1 -81.92 29.12 23.54
C MET A 1 -81.30 28.00 24.36
N LYS A 2 -81.29 28.20 25.69
CA LYS A 2 -81.01 27.29 26.84
C LYS A 2 -79.87 26.24 26.71
N ILE A 3 -78.70 26.43 27.35
CA ILE A 3 -78.39 26.23 28.81
C ILE A 3 -78.29 24.71 29.11
N ASN A 4 -77.13 24.09 29.39
CA ASN A 4 -76.24 24.17 30.59
C ASN A 4 -75.06 23.17 30.36
N CYS A 5 -73.85 23.23 30.93
CA CYS A 5 -73.39 23.76 32.21
C CYS A 5 -71.82 23.81 32.27
N ILE A 6 -71.29 24.92 32.82
CA ILE A 6 -70.24 25.03 33.86
C ILE A 6 -68.74 24.79 33.52
N LYS A 7 -68.03 25.94 33.46
CA LYS A 7 -66.80 26.40 34.20
C LYS A 7 -65.55 25.49 34.20
N SER A 8 -64.42 25.90 33.60
CA SER A 8 -63.47 26.98 33.99
C SER A 8 -62.33 26.55 34.93
N ARG A 9 -61.11 26.64 34.37
CA ARG A 9 -59.81 27.12 34.94
C ARG A 9 -58.85 26.15 35.65
N VAL A 10 -57.68 26.01 35.01
CA VAL A 10 -56.30 26.32 35.47
C VAL A 10 -55.86 25.72 36.81
N THR A 11 -54.85 24.82 36.82
CA THR A 11 -53.44 25.06 37.23
C THR A 11 -52.69 23.71 37.38
N ALA A 12 -51.40 23.74 37.05
CA ALA A 12 -50.38 22.68 37.05
C ALA A 12 -50.25 21.79 38.31
N LEU A 13 -49.74 20.56 38.13
CA LEU A 13 -48.50 20.10 38.80
C LEU A 13 -47.97 18.78 38.21
N ILE A 14 -46.64 18.71 38.19
CA ILE A 14 -45.71 17.65 37.79
C ILE A 14 -45.87 16.40 38.69
N LEU A 15 -45.81 15.17 38.14
CA LEU A 15 -44.88 14.09 38.55
C LEU A 15 -45.09 12.75 37.81
N LEU A 16 -43.95 12.17 37.40
CA LEU A 16 -43.55 10.75 37.40
C LEU A 16 -44.25 9.69 36.51
N THR A 17 -43.47 9.27 35.50
CA THR A 17 -43.09 7.89 35.13
C THR A 17 -44.12 6.80 34.75
N LEU A 18 -43.78 6.21 33.59
CA LEU A 18 -43.78 4.79 33.22
C LEU A 18 -44.97 4.20 32.44
N ALA A 19 -44.55 3.44 31.41
CA ALA A 19 -45.19 2.30 30.75
C ALA A 19 -46.14 2.54 29.56
N LEU A 20 -45.55 2.46 28.36
CA LEU A 20 -45.74 1.39 27.35
C LEU A 20 -47.15 1.00 26.87
N VAL A 21 -47.21 0.89 25.53
CA VAL A 21 -48.09 0.08 24.65
C VAL A 21 -49.14 0.84 23.82
N PHE A 22 -48.76 1.06 22.53
CA PHE A 22 -49.47 0.80 21.26
C PHE A 22 -51.03 0.92 21.23
N PHE A 23 -51.69 1.49 20.21
CA PHE A 23 -51.58 1.23 18.76
C PHE A 23 -52.43 2.26 17.97
N ALA A 24 -52.03 2.49 16.71
CA ALA A 24 -52.84 2.82 15.53
C ALA A 24 -53.41 4.25 15.29
N GLY A 25 -52.92 4.86 14.19
CA GLY A 25 -53.80 5.37 13.13
C GLY A 25 -53.88 6.88 12.94
N ASN A 26 -52.96 7.47 12.18
CA ASN A 26 -53.26 7.90 10.79
C ASN A 26 -52.08 8.63 10.14
N SER A 27 -51.85 8.22 8.91
CA SER A 27 -50.94 8.69 7.90
C SER A 27 -51.26 10.11 7.42
N VAL A 28 -50.21 10.92 7.22
CA VAL A 28 -50.23 12.05 6.29
C VAL A 28 -49.23 11.74 5.18
N LEU A 29 -49.77 11.74 3.97
CA LEU A 29 -49.11 11.52 2.68
C LEU A 29 -47.95 12.50 2.47
N ALA A 30 -46.76 11.97 2.22
CA ALA A 30 -45.76 12.62 1.39
C ALA A 30 -45.69 11.84 0.08
N SER A 31 -46.26 12.43 -0.96
CA SER A 31 -46.12 11.99 -2.35
C SER A 31 -44.79 12.50 -2.87
N GLU A 32 -43.73 11.73 -2.72
CA GLU A 32 -42.54 11.84 -3.57
C GLU A 32 -42.60 10.69 -4.58
N THR A 33 -42.85 11.03 -5.84
CA THR A 33 -42.76 10.10 -6.96
C THR A 33 -41.28 9.87 -7.28
N THR A 34 -40.56 9.19 -6.39
CA THR A 34 -39.32 8.52 -6.77
C THR A 34 -39.70 7.39 -7.72
N SER A 35 -39.16 7.40 -8.94
CA SER A 35 -39.25 6.23 -9.82
C SER A 35 -38.61 5.06 -9.07
N ALA A 36 -39.43 4.15 -8.55
CA ALA A 36 -38.94 3.03 -7.75
C ALA A 36 -37.91 2.24 -8.58
N GLU A 37 -36.70 2.08 -8.04
CA GLU A 37 -35.62 1.38 -8.72
C GLU A 37 -36.03 -0.09 -8.89
N LYS A 38 -36.03 -0.57 -10.13
CA LYS A 38 -36.41 -1.94 -10.45
C LYS A 38 -35.18 -2.81 -10.58
N GLY A 39 -35.31 -4.06 -10.19
CA GLY A 39 -34.28 -5.07 -10.32
C GLY A 39 -34.81 -6.34 -10.98
N ILE A 40 -33.91 -7.13 -11.55
CA ILE A 40 -34.19 -8.49 -12.02
C ILE A 40 -33.31 -9.47 -11.25
N ILE A 41 -33.90 -10.50 -10.65
CA ILE A 41 -33.15 -11.54 -9.93
C ILE A 41 -32.23 -12.30 -10.90
N ARG A 42 -30.99 -12.51 -10.48
CA ARG A 42 -29.96 -13.28 -11.17
C ARG A 42 -29.73 -14.60 -10.44
N GLY A 43 -29.76 -15.71 -11.17
CA GLY A 43 -29.55 -17.05 -10.62
C GLY A 43 -30.81 -17.70 -10.06
N ASN A 44 -30.75 -19.02 -9.87
CA ASN A 44 -31.85 -19.82 -9.36
C ASN A 44 -31.74 -20.02 -7.85
N ASN A 45 -32.88 -20.14 -7.18
CA ASN A 45 -33.00 -20.33 -5.73
C ASN A 45 -32.32 -19.24 -4.89
N VAL A 46 -32.34 -17.99 -5.35
CA VAL A 46 -31.81 -16.85 -4.60
C VAL A 46 -32.62 -16.68 -3.32
N GLU A 47 -31.94 -16.79 -2.18
CA GLU A 47 -32.53 -16.73 -0.85
C GLU A 47 -32.97 -15.31 -0.51
N ILE A 48 -34.20 -15.18 -0.03
CA ILE A 48 -34.76 -13.95 0.50
C ILE A 48 -34.84 -14.09 2.00
N HIS A 49 -34.19 -13.21 2.74
CA HIS A 49 -34.07 -13.28 4.19
C HIS A 49 -35.03 -12.31 4.87
N ALA A 50 -35.57 -12.71 6.03
CA ALA A 50 -36.19 -11.76 6.94
C ALA A 50 -35.13 -11.04 7.78
N GLU A 51 -35.39 -9.79 8.16
CA GLU A 51 -34.54 -9.12 9.14
C GLU A 51 -34.76 -9.71 10.54
N THR A 52 -33.67 -9.99 11.25
CA THR A 52 -33.73 -10.41 12.65
C THR A 52 -34.20 -9.27 13.56
N SER A 53 -34.67 -9.59 14.76
CA SER A 53 -35.07 -8.58 15.76
C SER A 53 -33.92 -7.63 16.17
N SER A 54 -32.67 -8.02 15.91
CA SER A 54 -31.45 -7.22 16.13
C SER A 54 -31.04 -6.39 14.92
N GLY A 55 -31.78 -6.44 13.81
CA GLY A 55 -31.50 -5.69 12.60
C GLY A 55 -30.48 -6.32 11.64
N SER A 56 -30.06 -7.57 11.88
CA SER A 56 -29.19 -8.33 10.97
C SER A 56 -30.03 -8.92 9.83
N VAL A 57 -29.57 -8.74 8.59
CA VAL A 57 -30.15 -9.30 7.37
C VAL A 57 -29.44 -10.58 6.91
N VAL A 58 -28.19 -10.77 7.37
CA VAL A 58 -27.33 -11.91 6.98
C VAL A 58 -27.72 -13.17 7.75
N ASP A 59 -27.99 -13.02 9.05
CA ASP A 59 -28.39 -14.13 9.94
C ASP A 59 -29.92 -14.34 9.94
N GLY A 60 -30.62 -13.63 9.07
CA GLY A 60 -32.06 -13.72 8.90
C GLY A 60 -32.49 -15.10 8.41
N PRO A 61 -33.62 -15.65 8.89
CA PRO A 61 -34.13 -16.89 8.31
C PRO A 61 -34.55 -16.64 6.86
N VAL A 62 -34.28 -17.62 6.00
CA VAL A 62 -34.78 -17.63 4.62
C VAL A 62 -36.30 -17.74 4.65
N ILE A 63 -36.98 -16.77 4.07
CA ILE A 63 -38.45 -16.66 4.02
C ILE A 63 -39.04 -16.96 2.65
N ASP A 64 -38.24 -16.85 1.59
CA ASP A 64 -38.63 -17.22 0.24
C ASP A 64 -37.38 -17.48 -0.63
N THR A 65 -37.58 -18.01 -1.83
CA THR A 65 -36.55 -18.12 -2.85
C THR A 65 -37.06 -17.61 -4.20
N LEU A 66 -36.23 -16.86 -4.92
CA LEU A 66 -36.55 -16.34 -6.25
C LEU A 66 -35.61 -16.94 -7.30
N ASN A 67 -36.11 -17.08 -8.53
CA ASN A 67 -35.34 -17.61 -9.65
C ASN A 67 -34.94 -16.51 -10.63
N ALA A 68 -34.05 -16.86 -11.56
CA ALA A 68 -33.52 -15.91 -12.51
C ALA A 68 -34.66 -15.30 -13.36
N GLY A 69 -34.57 -14.00 -13.63
CA GLY A 69 -35.58 -13.26 -14.40
C GLY A 69 -36.76 -12.74 -13.58
N PHE A 70 -36.82 -13.01 -12.27
CA PHE A 70 -37.90 -12.51 -11.42
C PHE A 70 -37.77 -10.99 -11.22
N GLU A 71 -38.80 -10.22 -11.56
CA GLU A 71 -38.80 -8.76 -11.37
C GLU A 71 -39.07 -8.38 -9.91
N VAL A 72 -38.27 -7.43 -9.41
CA VAL A 72 -38.36 -6.90 -8.04
C VAL A 72 -38.28 -5.38 -8.05
N ILE A 73 -38.78 -4.75 -6.98
CA ILE A 73 -38.63 -3.32 -6.72
C ILE A 73 -37.72 -3.18 -5.52
N ILE A 74 -36.67 -2.37 -5.62
CA ILE A 74 -35.76 -2.07 -4.52
C ILE A 74 -36.38 -0.97 -3.66
N LEU A 75 -36.52 -1.25 -2.38
CA LEU A 75 -37.09 -0.35 -1.37
C LEU A 75 -35.99 0.37 -0.58
N GLU A 76 -34.98 -0.37 -0.14
CA GLU A 76 -33.87 0.12 0.68
C GLU A 76 -32.56 -0.57 0.27
N THR A 77 -31.45 0.12 0.48
CA THR A 77 -30.10 -0.44 0.36
C THR A 77 -29.39 -0.34 1.70
N ARG A 78 -28.79 -1.45 2.16
CA ARG A 78 -28.02 -1.50 3.40
C ARG A 78 -26.72 -2.28 3.20
N TYR A 79 -25.66 -1.86 3.88
CA TYR A 79 -24.45 -2.67 4.00
C TYR A 79 -24.53 -3.50 5.28
N SER A 80 -24.22 -4.79 5.20
CA SER A 80 -24.13 -5.61 6.40
C SER A 80 -22.93 -5.18 7.27
N SER A 81 -23.04 -5.38 8.58
CA SER A 81 -22.05 -4.88 9.53
C SER A 81 -20.67 -5.56 9.39
N ARG A 82 -19.64 -4.92 9.95
CA ARG A 82 -18.22 -5.32 9.87
C ARG A 82 -17.90 -6.76 10.33
N ASN A 83 -18.81 -7.41 11.07
CA ASN A 83 -18.65 -8.78 11.58
C ASN A 83 -19.52 -9.81 10.82
N ALA A 84 -20.16 -9.42 9.71
CA ALA A 84 -20.98 -10.28 8.85
C ALA A 84 -20.33 -10.46 7.45
N ASP A 85 -21.13 -10.63 6.39
CA ASP A 85 -20.67 -10.94 5.04
C ASP A 85 -20.09 -9.75 4.26
N ARG A 86 -20.16 -8.53 4.81
CA ARG A 86 -19.68 -7.27 4.20
C ARG A 86 -20.34 -6.91 2.86
N ASN A 87 -21.43 -7.57 2.51
CA ASN A 87 -22.12 -7.30 1.25
C ASN A 87 -23.12 -6.15 1.38
N LYS A 88 -23.40 -5.55 0.23
CA LYS A 88 -24.58 -4.70 0.05
C LYS A 88 -25.80 -5.61 -0.08
N TRP A 89 -26.89 -5.24 0.57
CA TRP A 89 -28.17 -5.93 0.56
C TRP A 89 -29.26 -4.95 0.15
N TYR A 90 -30.20 -5.43 -0.65
CA TYR A 90 -31.40 -4.70 -1.03
C TYR A 90 -32.59 -5.26 -0.25
N GLU A 91 -33.35 -4.37 0.39
CA GLU A 91 -34.73 -4.72 0.72
C GLU A 91 -35.52 -4.65 -0.58
N ILE A 92 -36.18 -5.75 -0.94
CA ILE A 92 -36.94 -5.87 -2.16
C ILE A 92 -38.42 -6.07 -1.86
N LEU A 93 -39.25 -5.55 -2.74
CA LEU A 93 -40.65 -5.84 -2.87
C LEU A 93 -40.86 -6.71 -4.12
N TYR A 94 -41.55 -7.83 -3.95
CA TYR A 94 -41.81 -8.78 -5.03
C TYR A 94 -43.22 -9.37 -4.91
N THR A 95 -43.75 -9.88 -6.03
CA THR A 95 -45.07 -10.52 -6.08
C THR A 95 -44.93 -11.97 -6.50
N LYS A 96 -45.20 -12.92 -5.60
CA LYS A 96 -45.15 -14.36 -5.88
C LYS A 96 -46.48 -14.98 -5.46
N ASN A 97 -47.07 -15.83 -6.30
CA ASN A 97 -48.38 -16.45 -6.07
C ASN A 97 -49.51 -15.42 -5.77
N ASN A 98 -49.51 -14.28 -6.46
CA ASN A 98 -50.44 -13.15 -6.25
C ASN A 98 -50.36 -12.46 -4.88
N GLU A 99 -49.34 -12.73 -4.08
CA GLU A 99 -49.10 -12.05 -2.81
C GLU A 99 -47.89 -11.12 -2.93
N ARG A 100 -48.04 -9.87 -2.44
CA ARG A 100 -46.92 -8.93 -2.31
C ARG A 100 -46.17 -9.23 -1.02
N LYS A 101 -44.86 -9.44 -1.13
CA LYS A 101 -43.96 -9.73 -0.01
C LYS A 101 -42.77 -8.80 -0.05
N THR A 102 -42.15 -8.61 1.11
CA THR A 102 -40.85 -7.94 1.24
C THR A 102 -39.83 -8.86 1.88
N GLY A 103 -38.55 -8.56 1.68
CA GLY A 103 -37.44 -9.27 2.30
C GLY A 103 -36.11 -8.77 1.76
N TRP A 104 -35.02 -9.27 2.33
CA TRP A 104 -33.67 -8.85 2.02
C TRP A 104 -32.98 -9.84 1.09
N VAL A 105 -32.33 -9.32 0.06
CA VAL A 105 -31.53 -10.09 -0.89
C VAL A 105 -30.19 -9.41 -1.09
N ARG A 106 -29.14 -10.20 -1.31
CA ARG A 106 -27.80 -9.68 -1.57
C ARG A 106 -27.77 -8.96 -2.93
N TYR A 107 -27.09 -7.83 -3.00
CA TYR A 107 -27.22 -6.90 -4.12
C TYR A 107 -26.80 -7.48 -5.47
N ASP A 108 -25.82 -8.37 -5.45
CA ASP A 108 -25.20 -9.01 -6.59
C ASP A 108 -26.17 -9.95 -7.32
N PHE A 109 -27.15 -10.50 -6.59
CA PHE A 109 -28.26 -11.26 -7.18
C PHE A 109 -29.33 -10.37 -7.83
N VAL A 110 -29.19 -9.05 -7.85
CA VAL A 110 -30.19 -8.14 -8.43
C VAL A 110 -29.56 -7.25 -9.50
N ASP A 111 -30.02 -7.41 -10.74
CA ASP A 111 -29.65 -6.52 -11.83
C ASP A 111 -30.53 -5.27 -11.87
N THR A 112 -29.96 -4.10 -11.58
CA THR A 112 -30.67 -2.81 -11.70
C THR A 112 -30.46 -2.13 -13.05
N SER A 113 -29.53 -2.61 -13.88
CA SER A 113 -29.25 -2.09 -15.22
C SER A 113 -30.20 -2.65 -16.30
N GLY A 114 -31.00 -3.65 -15.94
CA GLY A 114 -31.89 -4.38 -16.85
C GLY A 114 -31.15 -5.27 -17.87
N ARG A 115 -29.86 -5.56 -17.66
CA ARG A 115 -29.00 -6.28 -18.62
C ARG A 115 -29.04 -7.81 -18.49
N GLY A 116 -29.66 -8.37 -17.46
CA GLY A 116 -29.80 -9.81 -17.26
C GLY A 116 -28.54 -10.49 -16.70
N LEU A 117 -28.32 -11.77 -17.07
CA LEU A 117 -27.11 -12.52 -16.73
C LEU A 117 -25.88 -11.95 -17.45
N VAL A 118 -24.69 -12.20 -16.89
CA VAL A 118 -23.42 -11.79 -17.51
C VAL A 118 -23.23 -12.59 -18.80
N ALA A 119 -23.07 -11.88 -19.92
CA ALA A 119 -22.90 -12.50 -21.23
C ALA A 119 -21.52 -13.13 -21.40
N LYS A 120 -21.44 -14.15 -22.26
CA LYS A 120 -20.18 -14.76 -22.70
C LYS A 120 -19.17 -13.71 -23.15
N GLY A 121 -17.92 -13.90 -22.73
CA GLY A 121 -16.79 -13.05 -23.05
C GLY A 121 -16.66 -11.81 -22.16
N GLN A 122 -17.62 -11.52 -21.28
CA GLN A 122 -17.46 -10.45 -20.30
C GLN A 122 -16.46 -10.85 -19.21
N VAL A 123 -15.59 -9.91 -18.86
CA VAL A 123 -14.68 -10.03 -17.73
C VAL A 123 -15.40 -9.61 -16.45
N ARG A 124 -15.21 -10.40 -15.40
CA ARG A 124 -15.62 -10.13 -14.03
C ARG A 124 -14.43 -10.38 -13.11
N TYR A 125 -14.57 -9.93 -11.88
CA TYR A 125 -13.51 -9.99 -10.87
C TYR A 125 -14.04 -10.71 -9.64
N THR A 126 -13.19 -11.50 -8.98
CA THR A 126 -13.53 -12.11 -7.69
C THR A 126 -13.70 -11.04 -6.61
N ASP A 127 -14.73 -11.17 -5.78
CA ASP A 127 -15.09 -10.21 -4.74
C ASP A 127 -14.22 -10.29 -3.48
N MET A 128 -13.61 -11.43 -3.23
CA MET A 128 -12.83 -11.69 -2.01
C MET A 128 -11.66 -12.63 -2.27
N ASP A 129 -10.75 -12.72 -1.29
CA ASP A 129 -9.66 -13.68 -1.35
C ASP A 129 -10.17 -15.12 -1.16
N ASP A 130 -9.44 -16.08 -1.71
CA ASP A 130 -9.66 -17.51 -1.54
C ASP A 130 -10.99 -18.06 -2.12
N VAL A 131 -11.52 -17.41 -3.18
CA VAL A 131 -12.75 -17.82 -3.90
C VAL A 131 -12.57 -19.18 -4.57
N PRO A 132 -13.41 -20.20 -4.26
CA PRO A 132 -13.26 -21.55 -4.79
C PRO A 132 -13.68 -21.67 -6.26
N ILE A 133 -12.87 -22.40 -7.03
CA ILE A 133 -13.17 -22.79 -8.41
C ILE A 133 -13.31 -24.32 -8.48
N TYR A 134 -14.40 -24.78 -9.10
CA TYR A 134 -14.76 -26.19 -9.19
C TYR A 134 -14.62 -26.70 -10.64
N ALA A 135 -14.12 -27.92 -10.85
CA ALA A 135 -14.09 -28.52 -12.19
C ALA A 135 -15.47 -28.94 -12.69
N ASP A 136 -16.39 -29.27 -11.77
CA ASP A 136 -17.71 -29.81 -12.09
C ASP A 136 -18.74 -29.32 -11.08
N ALA A 137 -19.71 -28.53 -11.56
CA ALA A 137 -20.78 -27.99 -10.72
C ALA A 137 -21.70 -29.07 -10.13
N SER A 138 -21.74 -30.29 -10.69
CA SER A 138 -22.53 -31.40 -10.16
C SER A 138 -21.89 -32.13 -8.97
N ASN A 139 -20.65 -31.77 -8.60
CA ASN A 139 -19.93 -32.36 -7.48
C ASN A 139 -19.28 -31.27 -6.61
N ILE A 140 -20.10 -30.51 -5.87
CA ILE A 140 -19.65 -29.45 -4.98
C ILE A 140 -19.80 -29.90 -3.52
N PRO A 141 -18.75 -29.77 -2.67
CA PRO A 141 -17.44 -29.15 -2.96
C PRO A 141 -16.38 -30.13 -3.52
N GLY A 142 -16.75 -31.38 -3.85
CA GLY A 142 -15.82 -32.47 -4.17
C GLY A 142 -14.95 -32.27 -5.43
N SER A 143 -15.26 -31.29 -6.28
CA SER A 143 -14.53 -30.98 -7.52
C SER A 143 -13.66 -29.72 -7.43
N LEU A 144 -13.33 -29.22 -6.23
CA LEU A 144 -12.47 -28.04 -6.04
C LEU A 144 -11.11 -28.23 -6.74
N VAL A 145 -10.73 -27.29 -7.61
CA VAL A 145 -9.46 -27.34 -8.37
C VAL A 145 -8.50 -26.21 -8.05
N CYS A 146 -9.01 -25.02 -7.75
CA CYS A 146 -8.16 -23.90 -7.31
C CYS A 146 -8.94 -22.89 -6.48
N ARG A 147 -8.21 -21.92 -5.94
CA ARG A 147 -8.77 -20.73 -5.30
C ARG A 147 -8.16 -19.47 -5.92
N LEU A 148 -8.99 -18.46 -6.13
CA LEU A 148 -8.61 -17.17 -6.69
C LEU A 148 -8.71 -16.10 -5.60
N ASP A 149 -7.70 -15.25 -5.52
CA ASP A 149 -7.68 -14.12 -4.59
C ASP A 149 -8.64 -13.01 -5.03
N ALA A 150 -8.87 -11.99 -4.21
CA ALA A 150 -9.75 -10.87 -4.55
C ALA A 150 -9.24 -10.13 -5.78
N SER A 151 -10.17 -9.56 -6.55
CA SER A 151 -9.91 -8.79 -7.77
C SER A 151 -9.22 -9.60 -8.87
N TYR A 152 -9.34 -10.92 -8.87
CA TYR A 152 -8.81 -11.81 -9.91
C TYR A 152 -9.73 -11.80 -11.13
N ALA A 153 -9.17 -11.49 -12.30
CA ALA A 153 -9.92 -11.41 -13.54
C ALA A 153 -10.33 -12.81 -14.04
N VAL A 154 -11.63 -12.99 -14.30
CA VAL A 154 -12.20 -14.18 -14.92
C VAL A 154 -13.07 -13.77 -16.11
N THR A 155 -13.08 -14.59 -17.16
CA THR A 155 -13.90 -14.37 -18.35
C THR A 155 -15.02 -15.39 -18.38
N VAL A 156 -16.27 -14.95 -18.50
CA VAL A 156 -17.42 -15.84 -18.65
C VAL A 156 -17.31 -16.61 -19.97
N LYS A 157 -17.24 -17.94 -19.89
CA LYS A 157 -16.92 -18.81 -21.03
C LYS A 157 -18.14 -19.12 -21.90
N GLU A 158 -19.32 -19.17 -21.30
CA GLU A 158 -20.58 -19.48 -21.96
C GLU A 158 -21.74 -18.65 -21.41
N ASP A 159 -22.78 -18.46 -22.23
CA ASP A 159 -23.96 -17.73 -21.81
C ASP A 159 -24.78 -18.58 -20.82
N GLY A 160 -25.31 -17.92 -19.80
CA GLY A 160 -26.13 -18.56 -18.78
C GLY A 160 -25.32 -19.05 -17.58
N VAL A 161 -25.97 -19.90 -16.77
CA VAL A 161 -25.46 -20.36 -15.49
C VAL A 161 -25.85 -21.82 -15.26
N THR A 162 -25.05 -22.54 -14.47
CA THR A 162 -25.33 -23.91 -14.06
C THR A 162 -25.76 -23.94 -12.60
N THR A 163 -26.84 -24.68 -12.28
CA THR A 163 -27.20 -24.97 -10.89
C THR A 163 -26.32 -26.10 -10.37
N GLY A 164 -25.56 -25.83 -9.31
CA GLY A 164 -24.67 -26.80 -8.68
C GLY A 164 -25.40 -27.83 -7.82
N SER A 165 -24.70 -28.88 -7.39
CA SER A 165 -25.24 -29.90 -6.48
C SER A 165 -25.61 -29.36 -5.09
N ASP A 166 -25.05 -28.21 -4.72
CA ASP A 166 -25.37 -27.45 -3.52
C ASP A 166 -26.53 -26.46 -3.74
N GLN A 167 -27.19 -26.52 -4.91
CA GLN A 167 -28.31 -25.69 -5.35
C GLN A 167 -27.99 -24.20 -5.60
N HIS A 168 -26.72 -23.80 -5.51
CA HIS A 168 -26.29 -22.46 -5.91
C HIS A 168 -26.09 -22.35 -7.43
N THR A 169 -25.91 -21.12 -7.89
CA THR A 169 -25.73 -20.81 -9.30
C THR A 169 -24.27 -20.51 -9.61
N TYR A 170 -23.74 -21.11 -10.68
CA TYR A 170 -22.34 -21.01 -11.09
C TYR A 170 -22.19 -20.51 -12.51
N TYR A 171 -21.20 -19.64 -12.74
CA TYR A 171 -20.68 -19.37 -14.07
C TYR A 171 -19.56 -20.32 -14.41
N HIS A 172 -19.53 -20.77 -15.66
CA HIS A 172 -18.34 -21.37 -16.24
C HIS A 172 -17.42 -20.26 -16.73
N VAL A 173 -16.19 -20.23 -16.22
CA VAL A 173 -15.23 -19.16 -16.46
C VAL A 173 -13.89 -19.72 -16.94
N THR A 174 -13.15 -18.89 -17.66
CA THR A 174 -11.72 -19.08 -17.94
C THR A 174 -10.92 -17.97 -17.29
N PHE A 175 -9.70 -18.26 -16.88
CA PHE A 175 -8.82 -17.31 -16.20
C PHE A 175 -7.35 -17.68 -16.42
N THR A 176 -6.45 -16.74 -16.16
CA THR A 176 -5.02 -17.01 -16.15
C THR A 176 -4.69 -17.99 -15.02
N PRO A 177 -3.87 -19.03 -15.22
CA PRO A 177 -3.58 -19.98 -14.16
C PRO A 177 -3.01 -19.35 -12.88
N PRO A 178 -3.59 -19.60 -11.71
CA PRO A 178 -3.06 -19.10 -10.45
C PRO A 178 -1.83 -19.91 -10.04
N LYS A 179 -0.78 -19.21 -9.59
CA LYS A 179 0.57 -19.75 -9.31
C LYS A 179 0.61 -21.05 -8.49
N ASN A 180 -0.27 -21.20 -7.50
CA ASN A 180 -0.22 -22.30 -6.54
C ASN A 180 -1.06 -23.52 -6.94
N TYR A 181 -1.72 -23.50 -8.11
CA TYR A 181 -2.66 -24.54 -8.53
C TYR A 181 -2.37 -25.13 -9.92
N GLY A 182 -1.11 -25.05 -10.37
CA GLY A 182 -0.69 -25.63 -11.65
C GLY A 182 -1.32 -24.94 -12.87
N ASN A 183 -1.57 -25.68 -13.95
CA ASN A 183 -2.08 -25.15 -15.23
C ASN A 183 -3.62 -25.07 -15.28
N VAL A 184 -4.30 -24.94 -14.15
CA VAL A 184 -5.77 -24.79 -14.12
C VAL A 184 -6.14 -23.41 -14.65
N SER A 185 -6.86 -23.35 -15.76
CA SER A 185 -7.26 -22.08 -16.42
C SER A 185 -8.76 -21.96 -16.65
N GLU A 186 -9.56 -22.86 -16.11
CA GLU A 186 -11.01 -22.90 -16.27
C GLU A 186 -11.70 -23.59 -15.10
N GLY A 187 -12.99 -23.32 -14.94
CA GLY A 187 -13.85 -24.02 -14.00
C GLY A 187 -15.14 -23.25 -13.72
N PHE A 188 -15.84 -23.67 -12.68
CA PHE A 188 -17.09 -23.11 -12.20
C PHE A 188 -16.86 -22.28 -10.95
N VAL A 189 -17.28 -21.02 -10.99
CA VAL A 189 -17.24 -20.09 -9.86
C VAL A 189 -18.66 -19.68 -9.52
N ARG A 190 -18.96 -19.59 -8.22
CA ARG A 190 -20.30 -19.22 -7.78
C ARG A 190 -20.58 -17.78 -8.23
N PHE A 191 -21.77 -17.57 -8.78
CA PHE A 191 -22.17 -16.31 -9.44
C PHE A 191 -21.91 -15.09 -8.53
N ASP A 192 -22.17 -15.27 -7.25
CA ASP A 192 -22.23 -14.25 -6.23
C ASP A 192 -20.81 -13.76 -5.83
N HIS A 193 -19.77 -14.52 -6.19
CA HIS A 193 -18.38 -14.12 -6.02
C HIS A 193 -17.83 -13.28 -7.18
N LEU A 194 -18.66 -12.94 -8.19
CA LEU A 194 -18.22 -12.18 -9.36
C LEU A 194 -18.80 -10.77 -9.38
N ILE A 195 -17.91 -9.80 -9.31
CA ILE A 195 -18.21 -8.36 -9.35
C ILE A 195 -17.71 -7.71 -10.64
N GLU A 196 -18.23 -6.51 -10.92
CA GLU A 196 -17.66 -5.63 -11.93
C GLU A 196 -16.31 -5.07 -11.46
N LYS A 197 -15.50 -4.58 -12.40
CA LYS A 197 -14.22 -3.95 -12.09
C LYS A 197 -14.44 -2.74 -11.18
N ASP A 198 -13.61 -2.60 -10.16
CA ASP A 198 -13.65 -1.44 -9.29
C ASP A 198 -13.39 -0.15 -10.11
N PRO A 199 -14.24 0.90 -9.98
CA PRO A 199 -14.03 2.17 -10.66
C PRO A 199 -12.66 2.80 -10.35
N PHE A 200 -12.15 2.65 -9.12
CA PHE A 200 -10.84 3.14 -8.71
C PHE A 200 -9.72 2.44 -9.48
N GLN A 201 -9.83 1.11 -9.68
CA GLN A 201 -8.88 0.38 -10.51
C GLN A 201 -8.88 0.92 -11.95
N THR A 202 -10.07 1.21 -12.49
CA THR A 202 -10.22 1.80 -13.82
C THR A 202 -9.60 3.19 -13.91
N ASP A 203 -9.69 3.98 -12.84
CA ASP A 203 -9.07 5.31 -12.78
C ASP A 203 -7.55 5.24 -12.67
N LEU A 204 -7.00 4.33 -11.86
CA LEU A 204 -5.55 4.06 -11.81
C LEU A 204 -4.98 3.65 -13.18
N GLU A 205 -5.70 2.82 -13.93
CA GLU A 205 -5.29 2.41 -15.28
C GLU A 205 -5.29 3.59 -16.26
N LYS A 206 -6.26 4.52 -16.15
CA LYS A 206 -6.27 5.77 -16.93
C LYS A 206 -5.11 6.69 -16.54
N GLU A 207 -4.70 6.68 -15.28
CA GLU A 207 -3.53 7.40 -14.78
C GLU A 207 -2.20 6.78 -15.25
N GLY A 208 -2.24 5.54 -15.74
CA GLY A 208 -1.11 4.87 -16.39
C GLY A 208 -0.58 3.64 -15.65
N PHE A 209 -1.23 3.20 -14.58
CA PHE A 209 -0.85 1.96 -13.90
C PHE A 209 -1.17 0.73 -14.78
N PRO A 210 -0.24 -0.26 -14.86
CA PRO A 210 -0.58 -1.58 -15.37
C PRO A 210 -1.66 -2.27 -14.51
N GLU A 211 -2.41 -3.21 -15.09
CA GLU A 211 -3.55 -3.86 -14.41
C GLU A 211 -3.14 -4.57 -13.11
N ASP A 212 -1.98 -5.24 -13.08
CA ASP A 212 -1.47 -5.94 -11.89
C ASP A 212 -1.09 -4.97 -10.76
N TYR A 213 -0.62 -3.75 -11.09
CA TYR A 213 -0.44 -2.69 -10.10
C TYR A 213 -1.78 -2.17 -9.59
N ALA A 214 -2.70 -1.89 -10.50
CA ALA A 214 -4.00 -1.32 -10.18
C ALA A 214 -4.80 -2.23 -9.23
N GLN A 215 -4.72 -3.56 -9.42
CA GLN A 215 -5.30 -4.56 -8.52
C GLN A 215 -4.71 -4.46 -7.10
N LEU A 216 -3.38 -4.41 -6.98
CA LEU A 216 -2.71 -4.31 -5.67
C LEU A 216 -3.03 -3.00 -4.95
N LEU A 217 -3.05 -1.90 -5.69
CA LEU A 217 -3.34 -0.56 -5.17
C LEU A 217 -4.80 -0.40 -4.75
N GLN A 218 -5.74 -1.02 -5.47
CA GLN A 218 -7.15 -1.05 -5.10
C GLN A 218 -7.34 -1.70 -3.71
N LYS A 219 -6.68 -2.83 -3.43
CA LYS A 219 -6.70 -3.48 -2.10
C LYS A 219 -6.16 -2.57 -0.98
N VAL A 220 -5.16 -1.74 -1.27
CA VAL A 220 -4.66 -0.74 -0.32
C VAL A 220 -5.65 0.40 -0.14
N HIS A 221 -6.24 0.89 -1.24
CA HIS A 221 -7.19 2.00 -1.23
C HIS A 221 -8.47 1.70 -0.46
N GLU A 222 -9.00 0.47 -0.50
CA GLU A 222 -10.13 0.04 0.32
C GLU A 222 -9.90 0.27 1.82
N LEU A 223 -8.65 0.14 2.27
CA LEU A 223 -8.28 0.35 3.67
C LEU A 223 -7.95 1.82 3.96
N TYR A 224 -7.41 2.54 2.98
CA TYR A 224 -6.86 3.88 3.07
C TYR A 224 -7.32 4.77 1.89
N PRO A 225 -8.60 5.18 1.88
CA PRO A 225 -9.22 5.82 0.71
C PRO A 225 -8.67 7.22 0.40
N ASN A 226 -8.03 7.88 1.37
CA ASN A 226 -7.46 9.21 1.19
C ASN A 226 -6.06 9.19 0.55
N TRP A 227 -5.44 8.02 0.42
CA TRP A 227 -4.10 7.91 -0.16
C TRP A 227 -4.13 8.12 -1.67
N LYS A 228 -3.11 8.82 -2.16
CA LYS A 228 -2.93 9.17 -3.57
C LYS A 228 -1.75 8.38 -4.12
N PHE A 229 -1.99 7.67 -5.22
CA PHE A 229 -0.96 6.92 -5.92
C PHE A 229 -0.65 7.61 -7.24
N THR A 230 0.62 7.71 -7.59
CA THR A 230 1.05 8.31 -8.86
C THR A 230 2.05 7.38 -9.54
N PRO A 231 1.80 6.97 -10.80
CA PRO A 231 2.75 6.13 -11.52
C PRO A 231 3.95 6.96 -11.95
N VAL A 232 5.15 6.45 -11.69
CA VAL A 232 6.42 7.03 -12.13
C VAL A 232 7.12 6.04 -13.03
N TYR A 233 6.98 6.24 -14.34
CA TYR A 233 7.64 5.43 -15.35
C TYR A 233 9.16 5.56 -15.23
N VAL A 234 9.83 4.45 -14.94
CA VAL A 234 11.28 4.44 -14.76
C VAL A 234 11.94 4.49 -16.12
N GLY A 235 12.36 5.67 -16.55
CA GLY A 235 13.19 5.81 -17.73
C GLY A 235 12.96 7.07 -18.53
N GLU A 236 12.94 6.91 -19.85
CA GLU A 236 13.19 8.03 -20.74
C GLU A 236 12.13 9.09 -20.62
N SER A 237 10.82 8.79 -20.50
CA SER A 237 9.72 9.78 -20.42
C SER A 237 8.56 9.33 -19.51
N SER A 238 7.66 10.26 -19.17
CA SER A 238 6.44 10.00 -18.38
C SER A 238 5.44 9.01 -18.99
N ARG A 239 5.73 8.44 -20.18
CA ARG A 239 4.92 7.41 -20.84
C ARG A 239 5.74 6.27 -21.44
N GLN A 240 7.05 6.24 -21.21
CA GLN A 240 7.93 5.20 -21.73
C GLN A 240 8.98 4.83 -20.69
N ALA A 241 8.69 3.76 -19.95
CA ALA A 241 9.63 3.14 -19.05
C ALA A 241 10.70 2.35 -19.82
N TYR A 242 11.87 2.20 -19.22
CA TYR A 242 12.88 1.26 -19.64
C TYR A 242 12.40 -0.18 -19.42
N ASN A 243 12.94 -1.08 -20.23
CA ASN A 243 12.67 -2.50 -20.11
C ASN A 243 13.23 -3.00 -18.77
N TRP A 244 12.43 -3.77 -18.05
CA TRP A 244 12.78 -4.41 -16.79
C TRP A 244 14.13 -5.12 -16.85
N ASP A 245 14.38 -5.91 -17.89
CA ASP A 245 15.62 -6.69 -18.01
C ASP A 245 16.86 -5.80 -18.15
N ASP A 246 16.75 -4.66 -18.83
CA ASP A 246 17.84 -3.69 -18.97
C ASP A 246 18.16 -3.00 -17.63
N VAL A 247 17.13 -2.65 -16.87
CA VAL A 247 17.28 -2.07 -15.52
C VAL A 247 17.88 -3.10 -14.57
N LEU A 248 17.34 -4.32 -14.54
CA LEU A 248 17.84 -5.38 -13.68
C LEU A 248 19.31 -5.70 -14.00
N ALA A 249 19.68 -5.78 -15.29
CA ALA A 249 21.07 -5.97 -15.70
C ALA A 249 21.97 -4.80 -15.28
N ALA A 250 21.46 -3.56 -15.30
CA ALA A 250 22.19 -2.40 -14.83
C ALA A 250 22.42 -2.43 -13.30
N GLU A 251 21.43 -2.88 -12.54
CA GLU A 251 21.49 -3.05 -11.08
C GLU A 251 22.37 -4.24 -10.66
N CYS A 252 22.49 -5.28 -11.48
CA CYS A 252 23.33 -6.45 -11.21
C CYS A 252 24.83 -6.23 -11.47
N LYS A 253 25.26 -5.04 -11.91
CA LYS A 253 26.68 -4.73 -12.07
C LYS A 253 27.37 -4.76 -10.69
N THR A 254 28.63 -5.21 -10.66
CA THR A 254 29.47 -5.24 -9.46
C THR A 254 29.49 -3.88 -8.77
N ASP A 255 29.47 -3.87 -7.43
CA ASP A 255 29.47 -2.70 -6.56
C ASP A 255 28.24 -1.77 -6.61
N VAL A 256 27.19 -2.11 -7.39
CA VAL A 256 25.94 -1.34 -7.39
C VAL A 256 25.04 -1.74 -6.22
N ASN A 257 24.88 -3.05 -5.99
CA ASN A 257 24.02 -3.60 -4.94
C ASN A 257 24.78 -4.54 -4.01
N GLN A 258 24.65 -4.29 -2.71
CA GLN A 258 25.20 -5.09 -1.63
C GLN A 258 24.09 -5.54 -0.68
N HIS A 259 24.34 -6.63 0.05
CA HIS A 259 23.47 -7.13 1.11
C HIS A 259 24.32 -7.66 2.27
N TYR A 260 23.79 -7.56 3.49
CA TYR A 260 24.44 -8.07 4.68
C TYR A 260 24.22 -9.58 4.83
N SER A 261 25.28 -10.36 4.73
CA SER A 261 25.25 -11.81 4.94
C SER A 261 25.74 -12.15 6.34
N GLN A 262 24.85 -12.65 7.21
CA GLN A 262 25.24 -13.17 8.52
C GLN A 262 26.29 -14.29 8.41
N THR A 263 26.22 -15.11 7.36
CA THR A 263 27.18 -16.19 7.06
C THR A 263 28.57 -15.66 6.69
N ALA A 264 28.64 -14.52 5.98
CA ALA A 264 29.89 -13.83 5.73
C ALA A 264 30.43 -13.16 7.01
N ALA A 265 29.54 -12.54 7.80
CA ALA A 265 29.88 -11.89 9.07
C ALA A 265 30.38 -12.87 10.16
N THR A 266 29.94 -14.14 10.16
CA THR A 266 30.38 -15.15 11.14
C THR A 266 31.61 -15.96 10.74
N GLY A 267 32.35 -15.56 9.70
CA GLY A 267 33.67 -16.10 9.42
C GLY A 267 33.67 -17.56 8.96
N LEU A 268 32.63 -18.03 8.27
CA LEU A 268 32.59 -19.39 7.72
C LEU A 268 33.58 -19.56 6.55
N PHE A 269 33.76 -18.53 5.71
CA PHE A 269 34.69 -18.56 4.58
C PHE A 269 36.18 -18.61 5.00
N ALA A 270 36.57 -17.89 6.06
CA ALA A 270 37.94 -17.93 6.59
C ALA A 270 38.25 -19.25 7.33
N LYS A 271 37.23 -19.86 7.94
CA LYS A 271 37.34 -21.14 8.66
C LYS A 271 37.45 -22.31 7.68
N LEU A 272 36.68 -22.31 6.59
CA LEU A 272 36.76 -23.34 5.53
C LEU A 272 38.11 -23.35 4.80
N LYS A 273 38.74 -22.18 4.60
CA LYS A 273 40.08 -22.06 4.00
C LYS A 273 41.20 -22.62 4.89
N ARG A 274 40.99 -22.68 6.21
CA ARG A 274 41.95 -23.20 7.20
C ARG A 274 41.85 -24.72 7.40
N PHE A 275 40.77 -25.36 6.93
CA PHE A 275 40.50 -26.80 7.10
C PHE A 275 40.59 -27.65 5.81
N GLY A 276 40.97 -27.06 4.67
CA GLY A 276 41.41 -27.85 3.50
C GLY A 276 40.38 -28.82 2.92
N LEU A 277 39.15 -28.37 2.65
CA LEU A 277 38.11 -29.11 1.93
C LEU A 277 37.89 -28.45 0.54
N THR A 278 38.79 -28.65 -0.43
CA THR A 278 38.83 -29.65 -1.52
C THR A 278 37.75 -29.55 -2.61
N LEU A 279 38.20 -29.10 -3.79
CA LEU A 279 37.80 -29.44 -5.17
C LEU A 279 36.36 -29.14 -5.66
N GLU A 280 35.30 -29.36 -4.86
CA GLU A 280 33.91 -29.06 -5.28
C GLU A 280 33.62 -27.56 -5.33
N ALA A 281 34.23 -26.77 -4.45
CA ALA A 281 34.11 -25.31 -4.47
C ALA A 281 34.74 -24.69 -5.73
N ASN A 282 35.85 -25.24 -6.23
CA ASN A 282 36.50 -24.76 -7.44
C ASN A 282 35.70 -25.12 -8.71
N MET A 283 35.00 -26.27 -8.71
CA MET A 283 34.11 -26.64 -9.82
C MET A 283 32.84 -25.78 -9.90
N LEU A 284 32.33 -25.30 -8.75
CA LEU A 284 31.23 -24.35 -8.70
C LEU A 284 31.66 -22.96 -9.18
N ILE A 285 32.90 -22.54 -8.88
CA ILE A 285 33.50 -21.29 -9.35
C ILE A 285 33.68 -21.30 -10.88
N GLU A 286 34.26 -22.36 -11.45
CA GLU A 286 34.44 -22.46 -12.93
C GLU A 286 33.10 -22.57 -13.68
N LYS A 287 32.06 -23.15 -13.05
CA LYS A 287 30.71 -23.23 -13.63
C LYS A 287 29.99 -21.87 -13.57
N ALA A 288 30.13 -21.13 -12.46
CA ALA A 288 29.55 -19.80 -12.28
C ALA A 288 30.16 -18.76 -13.24
N GLU A 289 31.46 -18.83 -13.51
CA GLU A 289 32.14 -17.95 -14.48
C GLU A 289 31.72 -18.21 -15.94
N LYS A 290 31.30 -19.44 -16.27
CA LYS A 290 30.94 -19.85 -17.63
C LYS A 290 29.47 -19.62 -17.97
N ASP A 291 28.59 -19.65 -16.97
CA ASP A 291 27.14 -19.58 -17.15
C ASP A 291 26.54 -18.20 -16.79
N GLY A 292 27.35 -17.23 -16.33
CA GLY A 292 26.93 -15.84 -16.08
C GLY A 292 25.81 -15.67 -15.06
N THR A 293 25.59 -16.67 -14.20
CA THR A 293 24.37 -16.82 -13.39
C THR A 293 24.55 -16.69 -11.88
N ASP A 294 25.76 -16.52 -11.36
CA ASP A 294 25.95 -16.08 -9.98
C ASP A 294 27.35 -15.46 -9.81
N THR A 295 27.41 -14.13 -9.75
CA THR A 295 28.65 -13.42 -9.44
C THR A 295 28.97 -13.60 -7.97
N LEU A 296 30.10 -14.26 -7.72
CA LEU A 296 30.56 -14.71 -6.42
C LEU A 296 30.72 -13.60 -5.37
N VAL A 297 30.50 -14.06 -4.15
CA VAL A 297 30.50 -13.42 -2.85
C VAL A 297 31.92 -13.01 -2.45
N GLU A 298 32.33 -11.79 -2.80
CA GLU A 298 33.46 -11.13 -2.13
C GLU A 298 32.92 -10.32 -0.94
N ASP A 299 33.54 -10.47 0.23
CA ASP A 299 33.34 -9.56 1.37
C ASP A 299 34.01 -8.23 1.00
N VAL A 300 33.21 -7.31 0.43
CA VAL A 300 33.70 -6.07 -0.17
C VAL A 300 34.24 -5.10 0.90
N THR A 301 33.93 -5.34 2.19
CA THR A 301 34.22 -4.38 3.28
C THR A 301 34.83 -4.99 4.54
N GLY A 302 34.89 -6.32 4.70
CA GLY A 302 35.35 -6.98 5.93
C GLY A 302 34.32 -7.00 7.06
N ALA A 303 33.10 -6.52 6.81
CA ALA A 303 32.02 -6.39 7.80
C ALA A 303 30.80 -7.31 7.50
N GLY A 304 30.93 -8.26 6.57
CA GLY A 304 29.86 -9.17 6.18
C GLY A 304 28.94 -8.66 5.07
N TRP A 305 29.32 -7.58 4.38
CA TRP A 305 28.62 -7.07 3.20
C TRP A 305 29.16 -7.70 1.92
N VAL A 306 28.26 -8.27 1.14
CA VAL A 306 28.59 -9.00 -0.09
C VAL A 306 27.74 -8.48 -1.25
N SER A 307 28.18 -8.68 -2.48
CA SER A 307 27.37 -8.40 -3.68
C SER A 307 26.01 -9.10 -3.58
N ALA A 308 24.93 -8.39 -3.88
CA ALA A 308 23.59 -8.96 -3.85
C ALA A 308 23.36 -9.88 -5.06
N PRO A 309 22.80 -11.10 -4.88
CA PRO A 309 22.48 -11.97 -6.01
C PRO A 309 21.32 -11.40 -6.83
N LYS A 310 21.26 -11.76 -8.12
CA LYS A 310 20.28 -11.23 -9.09
C LYS A 310 18.84 -11.36 -8.60
N ASP A 311 18.47 -12.52 -8.03
CA ASP A 311 17.10 -12.76 -7.57
C ASP A 311 16.73 -11.89 -6.35
N LEU A 312 17.69 -11.58 -5.49
CA LEU A 312 17.48 -10.63 -4.39
C LEU A 312 17.33 -9.19 -4.89
N ILE A 313 18.13 -8.81 -5.89
CA ILE A 313 17.99 -7.50 -6.56
C ILE A 313 16.62 -7.40 -7.23
N ALA A 314 16.20 -8.44 -7.97
CA ALA A 314 14.89 -8.48 -8.62
C ALA A 314 13.74 -8.36 -7.61
N TYR A 315 13.82 -9.02 -6.46
CA TYR A 315 12.83 -8.90 -5.38
C TYR A 315 12.66 -7.46 -4.90
N TYR A 316 13.76 -6.75 -4.58
CA TYR A 316 13.69 -5.36 -4.09
C TYR A 316 13.43 -4.32 -5.19
N LEU A 317 13.81 -4.63 -6.43
CA LEU A 317 13.54 -3.79 -7.58
C LEU A 317 12.05 -3.85 -7.99
N ASP A 318 11.35 -4.96 -7.75
CA ASP A 318 9.95 -5.12 -8.16
C ASP A 318 9.00 -4.44 -7.16
N PRO A 319 8.40 -3.29 -7.51
CA PRO A 319 7.58 -2.53 -6.56
C PRO A 319 6.31 -3.28 -6.13
N ARG A 320 5.83 -4.24 -6.94
CA ARG A 320 4.63 -5.04 -6.64
C ARG A 320 4.80 -5.89 -5.38
N ASN A 321 6.04 -6.23 -5.00
CA ASN A 321 6.35 -6.94 -3.76
C ASN A 321 6.10 -6.10 -2.49
N PHE A 322 5.89 -4.80 -2.64
CA PHE A 322 5.76 -3.85 -1.55
C PHE A 322 4.46 -3.05 -1.62
N ILE A 323 3.46 -3.56 -2.35
CA ILE A 323 2.11 -2.99 -2.46
C ILE A 323 1.11 -4.05 -2.02
N SER A 324 0.71 -3.98 -0.76
CA SER A 324 -0.33 -4.82 -0.17
C SER A 324 -0.72 -4.27 1.20
N PRO A 325 -1.85 -4.70 1.79
CA PRO A 325 -2.15 -4.44 3.19
C PRO A 325 -1.01 -4.86 4.14
N ASP A 326 -0.34 -5.97 3.86
CA ASP A 326 0.81 -6.41 4.64
C ASP A 326 2.02 -5.48 4.49
N ALA A 327 2.27 -4.95 3.30
CA ALA A 327 3.32 -3.95 3.08
C ALA A 327 3.04 -2.64 3.84
N VAL A 328 1.77 -2.28 4.05
CA VAL A 328 1.38 -1.19 4.95
C VAL A 328 1.72 -1.54 6.41
N ASN A 329 1.39 -2.75 6.84
CA ASN A 329 1.66 -3.25 8.20
C ASN A 329 3.16 -3.35 8.51
N ASP A 330 3.95 -3.81 7.55
CA ASP A 330 5.42 -3.91 7.68
C ASP A 330 6.12 -2.57 7.43
N GLY A 331 5.39 -1.58 6.88
CA GLY A 331 5.89 -0.25 6.57
C GLY A 331 6.73 -0.17 5.30
N THR A 332 6.81 -1.23 4.50
CA THR A 332 7.63 -1.26 3.29
C THR A 332 7.04 -0.46 2.14
N ILE A 333 5.73 -0.21 2.10
CA ILE A 333 5.10 0.65 1.09
C ILE A 333 5.54 2.13 1.19
N PHE A 334 5.95 2.57 2.39
CA PHE A 334 6.45 3.94 2.63
C PHE A 334 7.78 4.21 1.93
N GLN A 335 8.42 3.20 1.34
CA GLN A 335 9.57 3.44 0.46
C GLN A 335 9.19 4.25 -0.79
N PHE A 336 7.89 4.28 -1.13
CA PHE A 336 7.33 5.05 -2.23
C PHE A 336 6.69 6.36 -1.78
N GLU A 337 6.67 6.68 -0.48
CA GLU A 337 6.12 7.95 0.01
C GLU A 337 6.93 9.12 -0.55
N SER A 338 6.23 10.17 -1.00
CA SER A 338 6.82 11.43 -1.44
C SER A 338 7.67 12.05 -0.33
N LEU A 339 8.97 12.21 -0.59
CA LEU A 339 9.91 12.91 0.28
C LEU A 339 9.88 14.43 0.06
N ARG A 340 8.85 14.95 -0.60
CA ARG A 340 8.60 16.39 -0.74
C ARG A 340 7.84 16.92 0.47
N ARG A 341 7.85 18.23 0.63
CA ARG A 341 6.96 18.91 1.56
C ARG A 341 5.52 18.81 1.04
N GLU A 342 4.66 18.14 1.80
CA GLU A 342 3.25 17.89 1.49
C GLU A 342 2.38 18.28 2.69
N GLU A 343 1.22 18.91 2.50
CA GLU A 343 0.43 19.56 3.56
C GLU A 343 0.11 18.67 4.77
N PHE A 344 -0.09 17.36 4.56
CA PHE A 344 -0.36 16.38 5.63
C PHE A 344 0.78 16.22 6.65
N GLN A 345 1.99 16.69 6.32
CA GLN A 345 3.14 16.59 7.20
C GLN A 345 3.06 17.67 8.28
N THR A 346 2.93 17.26 9.54
CA THR A 346 2.68 18.15 10.69
C THR A 346 3.78 18.05 11.74
N LYS A 347 3.87 19.07 12.60
CA LYS A 347 4.76 19.04 13.77
C LYS A 347 4.52 17.81 14.66
N THR A 348 3.26 17.37 14.79
CA THR A 348 2.91 16.18 15.58
C THR A 348 3.52 14.90 14.99
N GLY A 349 3.48 14.73 13.67
CA GLY A 349 4.14 13.60 13.02
C GLY A 349 5.66 13.63 13.20
N VAL A 350 6.30 14.81 13.09
CA VAL A 350 7.73 14.96 13.40
C VAL A 350 8.03 14.55 14.85
N LYS A 351 7.23 15.00 15.83
CA LYS A 351 7.41 14.62 17.23
C LYS A 351 7.35 13.10 17.45
N LYS A 352 6.44 12.40 16.76
CA LYS A 352 6.36 10.92 16.79
C LYS A 352 7.61 10.24 16.24
N ILE A 353 8.18 10.77 15.15
CA ILE A 353 9.47 10.28 14.62
C ILE A 353 10.59 10.48 15.65
N LEU A 354 10.62 11.61 16.34
CA LEU A 354 11.64 11.92 17.33
C LEU A 354 11.41 11.26 18.69
N GLU A 355 10.27 10.62 18.91
CA GLU A 355 9.90 10.03 20.19
C GLU A 355 10.93 8.99 20.65
N GLY A 356 11.31 9.10 21.92
CA GLY A 356 12.31 8.27 22.57
C GLY A 356 13.76 8.67 22.28
N THR A 357 14.01 9.63 21.39
CA THR A 357 15.38 10.07 21.05
C THR A 357 15.85 11.25 21.90
N PHE A 358 17.14 11.56 21.86
CA PHE A 358 17.75 12.76 22.45
C PHE A 358 17.15 14.08 21.94
N MET A 359 16.43 14.07 20.81
CA MET A 359 15.74 15.23 20.23
C MET A 359 14.30 15.39 20.75
N SER A 360 13.74 14.38 21.43
CA SER A 360 12.34 14.35 21.85
C SER A 360 12.03 15.44 22.89
N GLU A 361 11.12 16.35 22.54
CA GLU A 361 10.73 17.50 23.37
C GLU A 361 11.95 18.32 23.88
N LYS A 362 13.02 18.39 23.09
CA LYS A 362 14.23 19.16 23.40
C LYS A 362 14.37 20.40 22.53
N THR A 363 15.07 21.39 23.08
CA THR A 363 15.42 22.64 22.42
C THR A 363 16.91 22.75 22.16
N VAL A 364 17.29 23.45 21.10
CA VAL A 364 18.67 23.90 20.82
C VAL A 364 18.96 25.24 21.53
N GLU A 365 20.16 25.79 21.36
CA GLU A 365 20.67 26.98 22.08
C GLU A 365 19.77 28.22 21.98
N GLU A 366 19.00 28.36 20.90
CA GLU A 366 18.08 29.48 20.63
C GLU A 366 16.65 29.23 21.17
N GLY A 367 16.43 28.19 21.96
CA GLY A 367 15.11 27.81 22.49
C GLY A 367 14.17 27.18 21.46
N LYS A 368 14.59 27.04 20.20
CA LYS A 368 13.83 26.32 19.16
C LYS A 368 13.81 24.81 19.44
N MET A 369 12.65 24.17 19.34
CA MET A 369 12.58 22.70 19.42
C MET A 369 13.12 22.05 18.17
N TYR A 370 13.72 20.86 18.30
CA TYR A 370 14.15 20.06 17.13
C TYR A 370 13.00 19.85 16.13
N ALA A 371 11.79 19.53 16.61
CA ALA A 371 10.64 19.34 15.76
C ALA A 371 10.27 20.60 14.95
N ASP A 372 10.41 21.79 15.54
CA ASP A 372 10.16 23.06 14.83
C ASP A 372 11.20 23.31 13.74
N ILE A 373 12.46 22.98 14.00
CA ILE A 373 13.55 23.16 13.04
C ILE A 373 13.36 22.25 11.82
N PHE A 374 12.92 20.99 12.00
CA PHE A 374 12.62 20.12 10.86
C PHE A 374 11.44 20.61 10.05
N MET A 375 10.37 21.09 10.70
CA MET A 375 9.24 21.72 10.00
C MET A 375 9.70 22.94 9.21
N GLU A 376 10.46 23.84 9.83
CA GLU A 376 11.04 25.03 9.19
C GLU A 376 11.94 24.66 7.99
N ALA A 377 12.80 23.67 8.14
CA ALA A 377 13.65 23.16 7.06
C ALA A 377 12.82 22.57 5.91
N GLY A 378 11.76 21.83 6.23
CA GLY A 378 10.87 21.24 5.23
C GLY A 378 10.16 22.31 4.39
N GLU A 379 9.62 23.35 5.04
CA GLU A 379 9.03 24.51 4.36
C GLU A 379 10.06 25.26 3.51
N THR A 380 11.24 25.52 4.09
CA THR A 380 12.26 26.36 3.44
C THR A 380 12.85 25.67 2.21
N TYR A 381 12.99 24.35 2.24
CA TYR A 381 13.71 23.60 1.21
C TYR A 381 12.82 22.67 0.36
N GLY A 382 11.50 22.64 0.60
CA GLY A 382 10.55 21.84 -0.18
C GLY A 382 10.72 20.33 0.00
N VAL A 383 11.25 19.90 1.14
CA VAL A 383 11.53 18.49 1.48
C VAL A 383 10.66 18.05 2.65
N SER A 384 10.32 16.77 2.71
CA SER A 384 9.53 16.23 3.81
C SER A 384 10.23 16.44 5.15
N PRO A 385 9.60 17.12 6.13
CA PRO A 385 10.14 17.24 7.47
C PRO A 385 10.18 15.88 8.18
N TYR A 386 9.34 14.92 7.76
CA TYR A 386 9.39 13.54 8.24
C TYR A 386 10.66 12.84 7.77
N HIS A 387 11.00 12.97 6.49
CA HIS A 387 12.24 12.45 5.94
C HIS A 387 13.47 13.03 6.66
N LEU A 388 13.51 14.34 6.86
CA LEU A 388 14.62 15.02 7.55
C LEU A 388 14.80 14.51 8.98
N ALA A 389 13.72 14.40 9.74
CA ALA A 389 13.76 13.91 11.12
C ALA A 389 14.15 12.42 11.20
N ALA A 390 13.59 11.59 10.31
CA ALA A 390 13.89 10.16 10.24
C ALA A 390 15.36 9.90 9.90
N ARG A 391 15.93 10.68 8.97
CA ARG A 391 17.37 10.65 8.64
C ARG A 391 18.21 10.94 9.86
N VAL A 392 18.00 12.05 10.57
CA VAL A 392 18.81 12.37 11.76
C VAL A 392 18.68 11.31 12.85
N ARG A 393 17.47 10.77 13.07
CA ARG A 393 17.26 9.66 14.01
C ARG A 393 18.08 8.43 13.62
N GLN A 394 18.12 8.07 12.33
CA GLN A 394 18.89 6.95 11.83
C GLN A 394 20.40 7.20 11.99
N GLU A 395 20.87 8.39 11.60
CA GLU A 395 22.30 8.73 11.58
C GLU A 395 22.91 8.91 12.98
N GLN A 396 22.13 9.44 13.93
CA GLN A 396 22.63 9.78 15.28
C GLN A 396 22.17 8.81 16.36
N GLY A 397 21.32 7.85 16.00
CA GLY A 397 20.73 6.90 16.93
C GLY A 397 19.78 7.56 17.93
N VAL A 398 19.31 6.74 18.87
CA VAL A 398 18.36 7.16 19.90
C VAL A 398 19.02 8.11 20.91
N ASP A 399 20.25 7.81 21.34
CA ASP A 399 20.92 8.54 22.42
C ASP A 399 21.71 9.77 21.95
N GLY A 400 21.98 9.90 20.64
CA GLY A 400 22.68 11.07 20.09
C GLY A 400 24.10 11.26 20.63
N THR A 401 24.81 10.17 20.89
CA THR A 401 26.14 10.19 21.54
C THR A 401 27.29 10.42 20.57
N SER A 402 27.02 10.57 19.28
CA SER A 402 28.05 10.75 18.25
C SER A 402 28.91 12.00 18.54
N PRO A 403 30.25 11.88 18.43
CA PRO A 403 31.14 13.04 18.52
C PRO A 403 30.77 14.17 17.58
N LEU A 404 30.22 13.84 16.40
CA LEU A 404 29.79 14.78 15.36
C LEU A 404 28.71 15.77 15.81
N ILE A 405 27.93 15.46 16.85
CA ILE A 405 26.85 16.33 17.36
C ILE A 405 27.07 16.76 18.82
N SER A 406 28.23 16.44 19.39
CA SER A 406 28.55 16.73 20.79
C SER A 406 28.79 18.22 21.05
N GLY A 407 29.39 18.92 20.08
CA GLY A 407 29.94 20.27 20.23
C GLY A 407 31.17 20.34 21.16
N LYS A 408 31.73 19.20 21.57
CA LYS A 408 32.81 19.09 22.57
C LYS A 408 34.04 18.31 22.07
N TYR A 409 34.05 17.92 20.80
CA TYR A 409 35.17 17.17 20.24
C TYR A 409 36.39 18.07 20.13
N SER A 410 37.54 17.59 20.64
CA SER A 410 38.76 18.40 20.76
C SER A 410 39.22 18.95 19.41
N GLY A 411 39.44 20.27 19.31
CA GLY A 411 39.85 20.95 18.06
C GLY A 411 38.69 21.35 17.13
N TYR A 412 37.46 20.92 17.47
CA TYR A 412 36.22 21.15 16.74
C TYR A 412 35.07 21.55 17.69
N GLU A 413 35.40 22.18 18.82
CA GLU A 413 34.42 22.62 19.79
C GLU A 413 33.43 23.62 19.17
N GLY A 414 32.14 23.42 19.47
CA GLY A 414 31.06 24.25 18.95
C GLY A 414 30.59 23.93 17.52
N TYR A 415 31.17 22.93 16.84
CA TYR A 415 30.70 22.49 15.52
C TYR A 415 29.84 21.21 15.61
N TYR A 416 28.86 21.11 14.72
CA TYR A 416 27.87 20.03 14.71
C TYR A 416 27.59 19.52 13.31
N ASN A 417 27.37 18.22 13.15
CA ASN A 417 27.02 17.57 11.89
C ASN A 417 26.01 16.44 12.12
N TYR A 418 24.71 16.75 11.96
CA TYR A 418 23.61 15.82 12.24
C TYR A 418 23.34 14.80 11.12
N TYR A 419 23.84 15.06 9.91
CA TYR A 419 23.58 14.28 8.71
C TYR A 419 24.82 13.57 8.18
N ASN A 420 25.89 13.52 8.98
CA ASN A 420 27.16 12.89 8.65
C ASN A 420 27.74 13.37 7.29
N VAL A 421 27.48 14.63 6.92
CA VAL A 421 27.92 15.17 5.63
C VAL A 421 29.43 15.33 5.61
N GLY A 422 30.09 14.72 4.63
CA GLY A 422 31.55 14.73 4.55
C GLY A 422 32.24 13.83 5.58
N ALA A 423 31.49 13.01 6.33
CA ALA A 423 32.06 12.05 7.27
C ALA A 423 32.47 10.77 6.53
N TYR A 424 33.75 10.63 6.21
CA TYR A 424 34.33 9.46 5.56
C TYR A 424 35.69 9.15 6.20
N GLY A 425 36.12 7.89 6.16
CA GLY A 425 37.41 7.49 6.74
C GLY A 425 37.56 5.98 6.82
N LYS A 426 38.78 5.54 7.11
CA LYS A 426 39.09 4.11 7.31
C LYS A 426 38.84 3.66 8.75
N ASN A 427 38.63 4.61 9.67
CA ASN A 427 38.34 4.39 11.08
C ASN A 427 37.41 5.50 11.59
N GLU A 428 36.85 5.32 12.79
CA GLU A 428 35.86 6.24 13.36
C GLU A 428 36.41 7.65 13.60
N THR A 429 37.67 7.78 14.04
CA THR A 429 38.32 9.08 14.26
C THR A 429 38.40 9.89 12.97
N GLU A 430 38.85 9.29 11.86
CA GLU A 430 38.86 9.96 10.55
C GLU A 430 37.45 10.37 10.10
N VAL A 431 36.46 9.50 10.31
CA VAL A 431 35.05 9.80 9.97
C VAL A 431 34.56 11.03 10.75
N TRP A 432 34.86 11.10 12.06
CA TRP A 432 34.46 12.22 12.91
C TRP A 432 35.20 13.51 12.55
N GLU A 433 36.52 13.45 12.39
CA GLU A 433 37.34 14.61 12.06
C GLU A 433 37.00 15.19 10.68
N ASN A 434 36.84 14.35 9.66
CA ASN A 434 36.44 14.81 8.32
C ASN A 434 35.03 15.41 8.33
N GLY A 435 34.09 14.82 9.07
CA GLY A 435 32.74 15.35 9.21
C GLY A 435 32.69 16.69 9.97
N LEU A 436 33.54 16.89 10.97
CA LEU A 436 33.63 18.13 11.74
C LEU A 436 34.45 19.22 11.03
N GLU A 437 35.47 18.85 10.27
CA GLU A 437 36.18 19.74 9.35
C GLU A 437 35.22 20.26 8.29
N TYR A 438 34.43 19.37 7.68
CA TYR A 438 33.36 19.78 6.78
C TYR A 438 32.40 20.76 7.47
N ALA A 439 31.96 20.50 8.70
CA ALA A 439 31.06 21.39 9.43
C ALA A 439 31.68 22.77 9.77
N LYS A 440 33.01 22.82 9.93
CA LYS A 440 33.78 24.00 10.31
C LYS A 440 34.13 24.92 9.15
N ASP A 441 34.27 24.38 7.94
CA ASP A 441 34.53 25.15 6.74
C ASP A 441 33.45 26.20 6.47
N SER A 442 33.80 27.26 5.74
CA SER A 442 32.85 28.31 5.36
C SER A 442 32.18 28.01 4.02
N ASP A 443 30.85 27.99 4.01
CA ASP A 443 30.05 27.81 2.79
C ASP A 443 28.62 28.31 3.02
N GLU A 444 28.34 29.51 2.51
CA GLU A 444 27.02 30.15 2.63
C GLU A 444 25.91 29.32 1.96
N ASN A 445 26.23 28.51 0.94
CA ASN A 445 25.23 27.68 0.25
C ASN A 445 24.68 26.58 1.16
N THR A 446 25.45 26.13 2.14
CA THR A 446 25.05 25.08 3.10
C THR A 446 24.91 25.62 4.51
N LEU A 447 24.91 26.95 4.69
CA LEU A 447 24.85 27.62 6.00
C LEU A 447 26.03 27.26 6.92
N ARG A 448 27.17 26.85 6.35
CA ARG A 448 28.40 26.57 7.10
C ARG A 448 29.21 27.86 7.31
N PRO A 449 29.90 28.03 8.45
CA PRO A 449 30.15 27.03 9.49
C PRO A 449 28.92 26.66 10.30
N TRP A 450 28.75 25.37 10.57
CA TRP A 450 27.71 24.79 11.42
C TRP A 450 28.05 24.92 12.90
N ASN A 451 28.23 26.17 13.34
CA ASN A 451 28.67 26.52 14.69
C ASN A 451 27.53 26.67 15.72
N THR A 452 26.32 26.24 15.36
CA THR A 452 25.17 26.04 16.26
C THR A 452 24.40 24.80 15.80
N ARG A 453 23.67 24.15 16.69
CA ARG A 453 22.82 23.00 16.32
C ARG A 453 21.77 23.39 15.29
N TYR A 454 21.21 24.60 15.41
CA TYR A 454 20.26 25.15 14.45
C TYR A 454 20.86 25.23 13.03
N LYS A 455 22.05 25.83 12.87
CA LYS A 455 22.73 25.92 11.56
C LYS A 455 23.06 24.55 11.00
N ALA A 456 23.50 23.62 11.83
CA ALA A 456 23.81 22.25 11.41
C ALA A 456 22.58 21.50 10.89
N LEU A 457 21.44 21.64 11.56
CA LEU A 457 20.17 21.03 11.14
C LEU A 457 19.63 21.67 9.87
N MET A 458 19.55 23.00 9.81
CA MET A 458 19.07 23.71 8.61
C MET A 458 20.01 23.50 7.41
N GLY A 459 21.32 23.64 7.64
CA GLY A 459 22.34 23.47 6.61
C GLY A 459 22.45 22.04 6.08
N GLY A 460 22.42 21.05 6.98
CA GLY A 460 22.36 19.64 6.61
C GLY A 460 21.05 19.29 5.88
N SER A 461 19.91 19.82 6.33
CA SER A 461 18.63 19.66 5.63
C SER A 461 18.68 20.26 4.22
N LYS A 462 19.30 21.43 4.05
CA LYS A 462 19.52 22.06 2.75
C LYS A 462 20.41 21.19 1.86
N PHE A 463 21.44 20.55 2.42
CA PHE A 463 22.29 19.60 1.69
C PHE A 463 21.48 18.40 1.21
N VAL A 464 20.74 17.73 2.11
CA VAL A 464 19.86 16.59 1.77
C VAL A 464 18.86 17.00 0.69
N ALA A 465 18.19 18.14 0.87
CA ALA A 465 17.25 18.66 -0.11
C ALA A 465 17.95 18.95 -1.46
N SER A 466 19.14 19.55 -1.46
CA SER A 466 19.86 19.87 -2.70
C SER A 466 20.31 18.64 -3.50
N LYS A 467 20.54 17.52 -2.83
CA LYS A 467 21.01 16.28 -3.43
C LYS A 467 19.87 15.38 -3.87
N TYR A 468 18.78 15.30 -3.10
CA TYR A 468 17.75 14.28 -3.29
C TYR A 468 16.33 14.85 -3.45
N ALA A 469 16.04 16.08 -2.99
CA ALA A 469 14.70 16.69 -3.06
C ALA A 469 14.57 17.91 -4.01
N LYS A 470 15.67 18.45 -4.57
CA LYS A 470 15.70 19.61 -5.49
C LYS A 470 15.22 19.29 -6.92
N CYS A 471 14.23 18.43 -7.04
CA CYS A 471 13.44 18.29 -8.26
C CYS A 471 12.26 19.28 -8.20
N ASN A 472 12.53 20.56 -7.94
CA ASN A 472 11.56 21.64 -8.21
C ASN A 472 11.49 21.96 -9.72
N ASP A 473 12.41 21.42 -10.50
CA ASP A 473 12.31 21.39 -11.96
C ASP A 473 11.70 20.05 -12.39
N TYR A 474 10.38 19.88 -12.27
CA TYR A 474 9.67 19.04 -13.26
C TYR A 474 9.69 19.82 -14.58
N THR A 475 10.86 19.91 -15.18
CA THR A 475 10.95 20.23 -16.60
C THR A 475 10.91 18.90 -17.33
N PRO A 476 10.31 18.82 -18.53
CA PRO A 476 10.44 17.66 -19.39
C PRO A 476 11.90 17.23 -19.66
N ALA A 477 12.91 17.99 -19.23
CA ALA A 477 14.34 17.72 -19.38
C ALA A 477 15.04 17.18 -18.12
N ARG A 478 14.47 17.33 -16.90
CA ARG A 478 15.06 16.80 -15.65
C ARG A 478 14.19 15.69 -15.07
N ARG A 479 14.53 14.45 -15.45
CA ARG A 479 13.72 13.23 -15.27
C ARG A 479 14.22 12.32 -14.13
N TYR A 480 14.75 12.88 -13.03
CA TYR A 480 15.39 12.09 -11.96
C TYR A 480 15.00 12.61 -10.57
N SER A 481 13.70 12.63 -10.25
CA SER A 481 13.32 12.92 -8.88
C SER A 481 13.63 11.72 -7.98
N GLN A 482 14.66 11.85 -7.14
CA GLN A 482 14.94 10.89 -6.06
C GLN A 482 14.10 11.22 -4.82
N ASP A 483 12.83 11.54 -5.07
CA ASP A 483 11.86 12.03 -4.10
C ASP A 483 11.03 10.90 -3.48
N THR A 484 11.55 9.67 -3.53
CA THR A 484 11.14 8.53 -2.72
C THR A 484 12.39 7.78 -2.25
N LEU A 485 12.30 7.02 -1.17
CA LEU A 485 13.42 6.17 -0.73
C LEU A 485 13.79 5.14 -1.80
N TYR A 486 12.80 4.64 -2.54
CA TYR A 486 13.00 3.78 -3.69
C TYR A 486 13.88 4.45 -4.74
N PHE A 487 13.56 5.66 -5.19
CA PHE A 487 14.34 6.36 -6.23
C PHE A 487 15.68 6.91 -5.71
N GLN A 488 15.87 7.05 -4.40
CA GLN A 488 17.21 7.26 -3.83
C GLN A 488 18.11 6.04 -4.03
N LYS A 489 17.56 4.81 -4.01
CA LYS A 489 18.31 3.58 -4.27
C LYS A 489 18.33 3.18 -5.74
N PHE A 490 17.17 2.96 -6.35
CA PHE A 490 17.02 2.41 -7.70
C PHE A 490 16.86 3.56 -8.69
N ASN A 491 18.01 4.15 -9.05
CA ASN A 491 18.08 5.22 -10.04
C ASN A 491 18.92 4.77 -11.23
N VAL A 492 18.36 4.92 -12.43
CA VAL A 492 18.95 4.52 -13.69
C VAL A 492 18.87 5.66 -14.70
N LYS A 493 19.87 5.75 -15.57
CA LYS A 493 19.89 6.67 -16.72
C LYS A 493 20.29 5.92 -17.97
N LYS A 494 19.87 6.41 -19.13
CA LYS A 494 20.42 5.92 -20.40
C LYS A 494 21.66 6.71 -20.78
N ASN A 495 22.72 5.99 -21.09
CA ASN A 495 24.00 6.51 -21.53
C ASN A 495 24.42 5.78 -22.81
N ASN A 496 24.58 6.52 -23.92
CA ASN A 496 24.91 5.98 -25.24
C ASN A 496 24.05 4.76 -25.66
N GLY A 497 22.75 4.82 -25.40
CA GLY A 497 21.82 3.73 -25.74
C GLY A 497 21.66 2.64 -24.68
N LYS A 498 22.52 2.58 -23.67
CA LYS A 498 22.51 1.55 -22.61
C LYS A 498 21.95 2.10 -21.29
N VAL A 499 21.14 1.32 -20.60
CA VAL A 499 20.66 1.65 -19.25
C VAL A 499 21.77 1.38 -18.23
N GLU A 500 22.01 2.35 -17.34
CA GLU A 500 23.04 2.27 -16.31
C GLU A 500 22.51 2.78 -14.96
N ALA A 501 22.77 2.03 -13.89
CA ALA A 501 22.60 2.48 -12.52
C ALA A 501 23.47 3.73 -12.29
N SER A 502 22.89 4.78 -11.72
CA SER A 502 23.60 6.04 -11.53
C SER A 502 23.01 6.88 -10.41
N HIS A 503 23.87 7.62 -9.72
CA HIS A 503 23.47 8.57 -8.67
C HIS A 503 22.63 7.93 -7.55
N GLN A 504 22.94 6.69 -7.19
CA GLN A 504 22.26 5.97 -6.10
C GLN A 504 22.86 6.39 -4.75
N TYR A 505 22.00 6.62 -3.76
CA TYR A 505 22.41 7.09 -2.44
C TYR A 505 23.12 6.03 -1.61
N MET A 506 22.79 4.76 -1.87
CA MET A 506 23.16 3.64 -1.01
C MET A 506 23.39 2.38 -1.85
N GLN A 507 24.33 1.54 -1.40
CA GLN A 507 24.61 0.24 -2.02
C GLN A 507 23.74 -0.88 -1.43
N ASN A 508 23.27 -0.75 -0.18
CA ASN A 508 22.40 -1.75 0.45
C ASN A 508 21.06 -1.85 -0.30
N VAL A 509 20.81 -3.00 -0.92
CA VAL A 509 19.60 -3.27 -1.71
C VAL A 509 18.30 -3.19 -0.90
N ALA A 510 18.36 -3.51 0.41
CA ALA A 510 17.22 -3.51 1.31
C ALA A 510 17.02 -2.17 2.05
N ALA A 511 17.88 -1.18 1.79
CA ALA A 511 17.83 0.10 2.51
C ALA A 511 16.50 0.85 2.35
N PRO A 512 15.90 0.95 1.15
CA PRO A 512 14.60 1.63 1.00
C PRO A 512 13.52 1.05 1.92
N SER A 513 13.37 -0.28 1.92
CA SER A 513 12.38 -0.96 2.75
C SER A 513 12.69 -0.86 4.26
N SER A 514 13.96 -0.79 4.63
CA SER A 514 14.38 -0.65 6.03
C SER A 514 14.12 0.75 6.56
N GLU A 515 14.46 1.78 5.77
CA GLU A 515 14.24 3.19 6.11
C GLU A 515 12.76 3.57 6.08
N ALA A 516 11.96 2.95 5.20
CA ALA A 516 10.52 3.15 5.12
C ALA A 516 9.80 2.86 6.45
N LYS A 517 10.31 1.91 7.24
CA LYS A 517 9.78 1.59 8.58
C LYS A 517 9.88 2.75 9.55
N LEU A 518 10.86 3.64 9.38
CA LEU A 518 10.99 4.86 10.19
C LEU A 518 9.99 5.93 9.75
N LEU A 519 9.76 6.08 8.44
CA LEU A 519 8.73 6.99 7.92
C LEU A 519 7.34 6.59 8.42
N LYS A 520 7.01 5.30 8.39
CA LYS A 520 5.77 4.78 8.97
C LYS A 520 5.53 5.23 10.42
N ARG A 521 6.58 5.39 11.25
CA ARG A 521 6.42 5.84 12.65
C ARG A 521 5.85 7.25 12.77
N ALA A 522 5.95 8.07 11.73
CA ALA A 522 5.30 9.38 11.69
C ALA A 522 3.76 9.27 11.72
N HIS A 523 3.23 8.12 11.29
CA HIS A 523 1.83 7.89 10.98
C HIS A 523 1.27 6.73 11.84
N PRO A 524 0.59 7.01 12.96
CA PRO A 524 -0.04 5.95 13.73
C PRO A 524 -1.10 5.24 12.90
N THR A 525 -1.22 3.93 13.10
CA THR A 525 -2.22 3.11 12.42
C THR A 525 -3.66 3.56 12.63
N SER A 526 -3.96 4.28 13.72
CA SER A 526 -5.28 4.89 13.96
C SER A 526 -5.60 6.07 13.03
N ASP A 527 -4.57 6.76 12.54
CA ASP A 527 -4.70 8.03 11.83
C ASP A 527 -4.48 7.84 10.31
N LEU A 528 -3.81 6.76 9.88
CA LEU A 528 -3.45 6.46 8.49
C LEU A 528 -4.63 6.51 7.50
N LYS A 529 -5.86 6.26 7.96
CA LYS A 529 -7.06 6.29 7.11
C LYS A 529 -7.48 7.69 6.71
N GLU A 530 -7.20 8.67 7.57
CA GLU A 530 -7.60 10.06 7.39
C GLU A 530 -6.54 10.86 6.64
N GLU A 531 -5.28 10.41 6.65
CA GLU A 531 -4.17 11.11 6.02
C GLU A 531 -4.16 10.99 4.49
N GLU A 532 -3.88 12.12 3.81
CA GLU A 532 -3.75 12.17 2.35
C GLU A 532 -2.31 11.89 1.89
N LEU A 533 -1.78 10.71 2.24
CA LEU A 533 -0.42 10.34 1.87
C LEU A 533 -0.25 10.21 0.35
N VAL A 534 0.89 10.66 -0.15
CA VAL A 534 1.21 10.63 -1.59
C VAL A 534 2.31 9.60 -1.83
N PHE A 535 2.00 8.58 -2.64
CA PHE A 535 2.93 7.53 -3.03
C PHE A 535 3.26 7.61 -4.52
N LYS A 536 4.56 7.59 -4.84
CA LYS A 536 5.08 7.61 -6.21
C LYS A 536 5.63 6.23 -6.54
N ILE A 537 4.86 5.48 -7.31
CA ILE A 537 5.10 4.06 -7.54
C ILE A 537 5.88 3.88 -8.85
N PRO A 538 7.06 3.23 -8.83
CA PRO A 538 7.84 2.93 -10.03
C PRO A 538 7.06 2.04 -11.01
N VAL A 539 7.13 2.32 -12.30
CA VAL A 539 6.56 1.47 -13.36
C VAL A 539 7.63 1.14 -14.38
N TYR A 540 7.82 -0.14 -14.66
CA TYR A 540 8.78 -0.66 -15.65
C TYR A 540 8.05 -1.25 -16.87
N ALA A 541 8.70 -1.24 -18.02
CA ALA A 541 8.19 -1.93 -19.20
C ALA A 541 8.59 -3.41 -19.19
N ASN A 542 7.74 -4.29 -19.72
CA ASN A 542 8.02 -5.72 -19.90
C ASN A 542 8.43 -6.45 -18.62
N MET A 543 7.79 -6.12 -17.49
CA MET A 543 8.03 -6.83 -16.24
C MET A 543 7.65 -8.32 -16.34
N PRO A 544 8.24 -9.18 -15.49
CA PRO A 544 7.79 -10.54 -15.35
C PRO A 544 6.29 -10.57 -15.06
N ALA A 545 5.59 -11.58 -15.59
CA ALA A 545 4.13 -11.72 -15.47
C ALA A 545 3.63 -11.74 -14.01
N GLN A 546 4.54 -11.89 -13.06
CA GLN A 546 4.30 -12.11 -11.66
C GLN A 546 5.36 -11.40 -10.83
N PRO A 547 5.04 -10.91 -9.61
CA PRO A 547 6.04 -10.30 -8.74
C PRO A 547 7.20 -11.24 -8.45
N CYS A 548 8.43 -10.73 -8.50
CA CYS A 548 9.65 -11.51 -8.28
C CYS A 548 9.68 -12.04 -6.84
N PRO A 549 9.74 -13.36 -6.60
CA PRO A 549 9.68 -13.89 -5.24
C PRO A 549 10.95 -13.55 -4.44
N LYS A 550 10.81 -13.49 -3.11
CA LYS A 550 11.98 -13.41 -2.22
C LYS A 550 12.76 -14.73 -2.30
N PRO A 551 14.08 -14.71 -2.56
CA PRO A 551 14.91 -15.92 -2.65
C PRO A 551 15.11 -16.62 -1.31
#